data_AF-F2UA84-F1
#
_entry.id   AF-F2UA84-F1
#
_cell.length_a   1.000
_cell.length_b   1.000
_cell.length_c   1.000
_cell.angle_alpha   90.00
_cell.angle_beta   90.00
_cell.angle_gamma   90.00
#
_symmetry.space_group_name_H-M   'P 1'
#
loop_
_entity.id
_entity.type
_entity.pdbx_description
1 polymer ?
#
loop_
_entity_poly.entity_id
_entity_poly.type
_entity_poly.pdbx_seq_one_letter_code
_entity_poly.pdbx_strand_id
1 'polypeptide(L)'
;MSALPREVWRWLQSLQLSIQVRNVRRDVANGYVIAEILSRYFPTKVKMHNYDKGSAIEKKMDNWRLLQKVFQTEGIEVDPKFINGCIHCKPGAAEPIITTLYKALTHRKCAIKTNLKPTELVSDPDLESTTTKVNEIIAKQQQLKRFDKETDPWRYGVNPPRATGHRIRPPTRGSSSGSS
;
A
#
# COMPACT_ATOMS: atom_id res chain seq x y z
N MET A 1 -10.84 -32.80 -10.17
CA MET A 1 -9.99 -31.60 -9.97
C MET A 1 -10.92 -30.42 -9.71
N SER A 2 -11.27 -30.12 -8.46
CA SER A 2 -11.98 -28.88 -8.14
C SER A 2 -10.95 -27.80 -7.84
N ALA A 3 -10.49 -27.12 -8.89
CA ALA A 3 -9.55 -26.02 -8.77
C ALA A 3 -10.32 -24.74 -8.42
N LEU A 4 -9.83 -23.97 -7.44
CA LEU A 4 -10.32 -22.61 -7.20
C LEU A 4 -10.26 -21.79 -8.49
N PRO A 5 -11.15 -20.80 -8.69
CA PRO A 5 -11.05 -19.86 -9.79
C PRO A 5 -9.66 -19.18 -9.80
N ARG A 6 -9.13 -18.90 -10.99
CA ARG A 6 -7.79 -18.31 -11.17
C ARG A 6 -7.62 -17.01 -10.39
N GLU A 7 -8.67 -16.20 -10.34
CA GLU A 7 -8.68 -14.94 -9.61
C GLU A 7 -8.50 -15.13 -8.09
N VAL A 8 -9.23 -16.09 -7.51
CA VAL A 8 -9.12 -16.45 -6.08
C VAL A 8 -7.73 -16.96 -5.77
N TRP A 9 -7.12 -17.75 -6.67
CA TRP A 9 -5.73 -18.19 -6.54
C TRP A 9 -4.74 -17.03 -6.53
N ARG A 10 -4.87 -16.08 -7.46
CA ARG A 10 -4.00 -14.89 -7.51
C ARG A 10 -4.14 -14.05 -6.25
N TRP A 11 -5.38 -13.85 -5.77
CA TRP A 11 -5.61 -13.17 -4.51
C TRP A 11 -4.91 -13.89 -3.36
N LEU A 12 -5.10 -15.20 -3.21
CA LEU A 12 -4.47 -15.98 -2.14
C LEU A 12 -2.94 -15.89 -2.17
N GLN A 13 -2.33 -15.90 -3.36
CA GLN A 13 -0.88 -15.73 -3.54
C GLN A 13 -0.42 -14.30 -3.21
N SER A 14 -1.23 -13.29 -3.52
CA SER A 14 -0.90 -11.89 -3.24
C SER A 14 -0.84 -11.54 -1.74
N LEU A 15 -1.51 -12.33 -0.88
CA LEU A 15 -1.57 -12.08 0.57
C LEU A 15 -0.24 -12.29 1.31
N GLN A 16 0.77 -12.88 0.66
CA GLN A 16 2.09 -13.14 1.28
C GLN A 16 1.96 -13.80 2.66
N LEU A 17 1.21 -14.91 2.71
CA LEU A 17 1.01 -15.68 3.93
C LEU A 17 2.32 -16.35 4.37
N SER A 18 2.46 -16.58 5.68
CA SER A 18 3.58 -17.27 6.30
C SER A 18 3.69 -18.72 5.83
N ILE A 19 2.56 -19.34 5.50
CA ILE A 19 2.47 -20.69 4.94
C ILE A 19 2.07 -20.57 3.47
N GLN A 20 2.91 -21.13 2.59
CA GLN A 20 2.59 -21.21 1.18
C GLN A 20 1.49 -22.26 0.96
N VAL A 21 0.30 -21.81 0.55
CA VAL A 21 -0.82 -22.70 0.21
C VAL A 21 -0.54 -23.37 -1.13
N ARG A 22 -0.24 -24.67 -1.11
CA ARG A 22 -0.04 -25.49 -2.32
C ARG A 22 -1.21 -26.43 -2.54
N ASN A 23 -1.79 -26.94 -1.46
CA ASN A 23 -2.96 -27.79 -1.49
C ASN A 23 -4.01 -27.21 -0.56
N VAL A 24 -4.89 -26.39 -1.15
CA VAL A 24 -6.02 -25.74 -0.49
C VAL A 24 -6.74 -26.70 0.48
N ARG A 25 -7.06 -27.90 0.04
CA ARG A 25 -7.82 -28.86 0.85
C ARG A 25 -7.09 -29.27 2.13
N ARG A 26 -5.78 -29.47 2.06
CA ARG A 26 -4.96 -29.91 3.21
C ARG A 26 -4.56 -28.72 4.08
N ASP A 27 -4.11 -27.64 3.45
CA ASP A 27 -3.50 -26.50 4.13
C ASP A 27 -4.56 -25.67 4.88
N VAL A 28 -5.78 -25.62 4.35
CA VAL A 28 -6.90 -24.89 4.97
C VAL A 28 -7.62 -25.72 6.03
N ALA A 29 -7.51 -27.05 6.00
CA ALA A 29 -8.24 -27.94 6.92
C ALA A 29 -8.04 -27.64 8.40
N ASN A 30 -6.85 -27.17 8.79
CA ASN A 30 -6.56 -26.81 10.18
C ASN A 30 -7.20 -25.48 10.60
N GLY A 31 -7.53 -24.59 9.67
CA GLY A 31 -8.07 -23.25 9.95
C GLY A 31 -7.00 -22.19 10.20
N TYR A 32 -5.74 -22.55 10.51
CA TYR A 32 -4.67 -21.56 10.74
C TYR A 32 -4.44 -20.63 9.53
N VAL A 33 -4.45 -21.18 8.30
CA VAL A 33 -4.32 -20.36 7.08
C VAL A 33 -5.48 -19.37 6.96
N ILE A 34 -6.70 -19.79 7.32
CA ILE A 34 -7.87 -18.90 7.30
C ILE A 34 -7.74 -17.81 8.37
N ALA A 35 -7.28 -18.17 9.56
CA ALA A 35 -6.99 -17.20 10.61
C ALA A 35 -5.94 -16.19 10.15
N GLU A 36 -4.90 -16.64 9.47
CA GLU A 36 -3.86 -15.76 8.94
C GLU A 36 -4.42 -14.78 7.92
N ILE A 37 -5.23 -15.25 6.96
CA ILE A 37 -5.92 -14.40 6.00
C ILE A 37 -6.75 -13.34 6.76
N LEU A 38 -7.61 -13.75 7.69
CA LEU A 38 -8.46 -12.83 8.44
C LEU A 38 -7.65 -11.85 9.31
N SER A 39 -6.50 -12.26 9.85
CA SER A 39 -5.65 -11.38 10.67
C SER A 39 -5.09 -10.18 9.92
N ARG A 40 -4.96 -10.28 8.58
CA ARG A 40 -4.54 -9.16 7.73
C ARG A 40 -5.62 -8.10 7.61
N TYR A 41 -6.89 -8.49 7.63
CA TYR A 41 -8.04 -7.59 7.51
C TYR A 41 -8.57 -7.14 8.88
N PHE A 42 -8.45 -8.00 9.89
CA PHE A 42 -9.01 -7.80 11.24
C PHE A 42 -7.97 -8.05 12.34
N PRO A 43 -6.85 -7.30 12.37
CA PRO A 43 -5.74 -7.56 13.30
C PRO A 43 -6.14 -7.41 14.78
N THR A 44 -7.16 -6.62 15.08
CA THR A 44 -7.68 -6.44 16.45
C THR A 44 -8.57 -7.59 16.91
N LYS A 45 -9.20 -8.30 15.97
CA LYS A 45 -10.14 -9.40 16.24
C LYS A 45 -9.46 -10.77 16.19
N VAL A 46 -8.50 -10.92 15.29
CA VAL A 46 -7.80 -12.19 15.06
C VAL A 46 -6.38 -12.10 15.54
N LYS A 47 -6.13 -12.68 16.72
CA LYS A 47 -4.81 -12.80 17.30
C LYS A 47 -4.22 -14.17 16.97
N MET A 48 -3.14 -14.20 16.17
CA MET A 48 -2.56 -15.45 15.66
C MET A 48 -2.07 -16.42 16.73
N HIS A 49 -1.74 -15.95 17.93
CA HIS A 49 -1.33 -16.82 19.05
C HIS A 49 -2.46 -17.68 19.63
N ASN A 50 -3.72 -17.37 19.31
CA ASN A 50 -4.86 -18.18 19.72
C ASN A 50 -5.07 -19.42 18.81
N TYR A 51 -4.32 -19.52 17.72
CA TYR A 51 -4.50 -20.57 16.71
C TYR A 51 -3.31 -21.52 16.71
N ASP A 52 -3.61 -22.82 16.71
CA ASP A 52 -2.63 -23.89 16.80
C ASP A 52 -2.34 -24.48 15.40
N LYS A 53 -1.07 -24.73 15.07
CA LYS A 53 -0.65 -25.33 13.79
C LYS A 53 -0.78 -26.87 13.77
N GLY A 54 -1.19 -27.48 14.88
CA GLY A 54 -1.28 -28.92 15.08
C GLY A 54 -2.29 -29.60 14.17
N SER A 55 -1.96 -30.81 13.72
CA SER A 55 -2.80 -31.58 12.80
C SER A 55 -3.92 -32.38 13.46
N ALA A 56 -3.95 -32.44 14.80
CA ALA A 56 -4.95 -33.18 15.58
C ALA A 56 -6.36 -32.61 15.37
N ILE A 57 -7.36 -33.50 15.32
CA ILE A 57 -8.74 -33.14 15.02
C ILE A 57 -9.30 -32.09 16.00
N GLU A 58 -9.01 -32.24 17.29
CA GLU A 58 -9.42 -31.33 18.36
C GLU A 58 -8.88 -29.91 18.10
N LYS A 59 -7.60 -29.80 17.74
CA LYS A 59 -6.96 -28.52 17.41
C LYS A 59 -7.61 -27.86 16.20
N LYS A 60 -7.95 -28.64 15.18
CA LYS A 60 -8.70 -28.11 14.03
C LYS A 60 -10.06 -27.59 14.49
N MET A 61 -10.82 -28.37 15.25
CA MET A 61 -12.15 -27.98 15.73
C MET A 61 -12.10 -26.71 16.58
N ASP A 62 -11.13 -26.57 17.47
CA ASP A 62 -10.92 -25.37 18.28
C ASP A 62 -10.62 -24.14 17.41
N ASN A 63 -9.69 -24.26 16.45
CA ASN A 63 -9.38 -23.19 15.51
C ASN A 63 -10.64 -22.77 14.72
N TRP A 64 -11.39 -23.73 14.18
CA TRP A 64 -12.62 -23.44 13.43
C TRP A 64 -13.72 -22.83 14.30
N ARG A 65 -13.81 -23.20 15.58
CA ARG A 65 -14.73 -22.57 16.54
C ARG A 65 -14.39 -21.09 16.78
N LEU A 66 -13.11 -20.75 16.85
CA LEU A 66 -12.67 -19.35 16.93
C LEU A 66 -12.99 -18.58 15.64
N LEU A 67 -12.73 -19.19 14.48
CA LEU A 67 -13.06 -18.59 13.17
C LEU A 67 -14.55 -18.31 13.01
N GLN A 68 -15.42 -19.23 13.45
CA GLN A 68 -16.87 -19.03 13.39
C GLN A 68 -17.32 -17.76 14.14
N LYS A 69 -16.71 -17.47 15.30
CA LYS A 69 -17.01 -16.24 16.05
C LYS A 69 -16.63 -14.99 15.24
N VAL A 70 -15.50 -15.04 14.54
CA VAL A 70 -15.05 -13.95 13.67
C VAL A 70 -15.99 -13.79 12.48
N PHE A 71 -16.37 -14.89 11.83
CA PHE A 71 -17.33 -14.88 10.73
C PHE A 71 -18.67 -14.27 11.13
N GLN A 72 -19.19 -14.64 12.29
CA GLN A 72 -20.45 -14.10 12.79
C GLN A 72 -20.35 -12.61 13.12
N THR A 73 -19.23 -12.19 13.73
CA THR A 73 -18.99 -10.78 14.07
C THR A 73 -18.88 -9.90 12.82
N GLU A 74 -18.19 -10.41 11.79
CA GLU A 74 -17.97 -9.68 10.54
C GLU A 74 -19.10 -9.88 9.51
N GLY A 75 -20.11 -10.70 9.81
CA GLY A 75 -21.19 -11.03 8.87
C GLY A 75 -20.69 -11.72 7.60
N ILE A 76 -19.74 -12.65 7.76
CA ILE A 76 -19.26 -13.54 6.69
C ILE A 76 -20.05 -14.84 6.78
N GLU A 77 -20.86 -15.14 5.76
CA GLU A 77 -21.73 -16.30 5.76
C GLU A 77 -21.00 -17.55 5.26
N VAL A 78 -20.45 -18.33 6.19
CA VAL A 78 -19.85 -19.64 5.89
C VAL A 78 -20.75 -20.75 6.42
N ASP A 79 -21.25 -21.60 5.52
CA ASP A 79 -22.10 -22.74 5.89
C ASP A 79 -21.31 -23.75 6.76
N PRO A 80 -21.83 -24.13 7.94
CA PRO A 80 -21.19 -25.11 8.83
C PRO A 80 -20.88 -26.45 8.15
N LYS A 81 -21.64 -26.84 7.13
CA LYS A 81 -21.38 -28.09 6.37
C LYS A 81 -20.00 -28.08 5.71
N PHE A 82 -19.58 -26.92 5.19
CA PHE A 82 -18.28 -26.77 4.53
C PHE A 82 -17.17 -26.75 5.56
N ILE A 83 -17.39 -26.14 6.73
CA ILE A 83 -16.43 -26.16 7.83
C ILE A 83 -16.17 -27.59 8.28
N ASN A 84 -17.22 -28.36 8.54
CA ASN A 84 -17.08 -29.76 8.96
C ASN A 84 -16.40 -30.60 7.87
N GLY A 85 -16.79 -30.41 6.60
CA GLY A 85 -16.10 -31.06 5.48
C GLY A 85 -14.62 -30.68 5.38
N CYS A 86 -14.29 -29.42 5.66
CA CYS A 86 -12.92 -28.90 5.58
C CYS A 86 -12.03 -29.48 6.68
N ILE A 87 -12.53 -29.60 7.91
CA ILE A 87 -11.83 -30.24 9.04
C ILE A 87 -11.37 -31.66 8.67
N HIS A 88 -12.22 -32.39 7.96
CA HIS A 88 -11.99 -33.76 7.48
C HIS A 88 -11.29 -33.83 6.10
N CYS A 89 -10.81 -32.70 5.56
CA CYS A 89 -10.16 -32.63 4.25
C CYS A 89 -11.04 -33.20 3.11
N LYS A 90 -12.37 -33.08 3.19
CA LYS A 90 -13.28 -33.55 2.14
C LYS A 90 -13.10 -32.71 0.86
N PRO A 91 -13.11 -33.33 -0.33
CA PRO A 91 -13.04 -32.60 -1.59
C PRO A 91 -14.28 -31.70 -1.74
N GLY A 92 -14.09 -30.48 -2.26
CA GLY A 92 -15.19 -29.53 -2.48
C GLY A 92 -15.65 -28.76 -1.22
N ALA A 93 -15.01 -28.98 -0.05
CA ALA A 93 -15.38 -28.30 1.19
C ALA A 93 -14.57 -27.03 1.46
N ALA A 94 -13.31 -26.99 1.03
CA ALA A 94 -12.43 -25.84 1.28
C ALA A 94 -12.68 -24.71 0.27
N GLU A 95 -13.03 -25.07 -0.95
CA GLU A 95 -13.19 -24.18 -2.09
C GLU A 95 -14.31 -23.14 -1.88
N PRO A 96 -15.51 -23.51 -1.38
CA PRO A 96 -16.56 -22.55 -1.06
C PRO A 96 -16.14 -21.57 0.03
N ILE A 97 -15.43 -22.03 1.06
CA ILE A 97 -14.97 -21.18 2.17
C ILE A 97 -14.05 -20.08 1.65
N ILE A 98 -13.03 -20.44 0.87
CA ILE A 98 -12.08 -19.45 0.32
C ILE A 98 -12.77 -18.51 -0.65
N THR A 99 -13.70 -19.02 -1.47
CA THR A 99 -14.46 -18.19 -2.41
C THR A 99 -15.34 -17.18 -1.67
N THR A 100 -16.02 -17.59 -0.59
CA THR A 100 -16.78 -16.69 0.28
C THR A 100 -15.89 -15.64 0.92
N LEU A 101 -14.72 -16.03 1.43
CA LEU A 101 -13.76 -15.10 2.01
C LEU A 101 -13.26 -14.09 0.99
N TYR A 102 -12.88 -14.54 -0.21
CA TYR A 102 -12.49 -13.67 -1.30
C TYR A 102 -13.58 -12.62 -1.55
N LYS A 103 -14.83 -13.04 -1.77
CA LYS A 103 -15.95 -12.11 -2.01
C LYS A 103 -16.17 -11.15 -0.84
N ALA A 104 -16.16 -11.65 0.39
CA ALA A 104 -16.41 -10.84 1.57
C ALA A 104 -15.30 -9.78 1.80
N LEU A 105 -14.05 -10.12 1.49
CA LEU A 105 -12.88 -9.29 1.78
C LEU A 105 -12.49 -8.35 0.63
N THR A 106 -12.81 -8.70 -0.63
CA THR A 106 -12.53 -7.83 -1.78
C THR A 106 -13.68 -6.87 -2.12
N HIS A 107 -14.94 -7.28 -1.91
CA HIS A 107 -16.09 -6.40 -2.17
C HIS A 107 -16.38 -5.43 -1.01
N ARG A 108 -15.85 -5.68 0.20
CA ARG A 108 -15.85 -4.69 1.28
C ARG A 108 -14.54 -3.89 1.21
N LYS A 109 -14.59 -2.71 0.60
CA LYS A 109 -13.51 -1.71 0.63
C LYS A 109 -13.11 -1.40 2.08
N CYS A 110 -12.10 -2.06 2.66
CA CYS A 110 -11.56 -1.65 3.97
C CYS A 110 -10.06 -1.89 4.07
N ALA A 111 -9.34 -0.79 3.81
CA ALA A 111 -8.11 -0.39 4.49
C ALA A 111 -7.12 -1.51 4.82
N ILE A 112 -6.30 -1.88 3.83
CA ILE A 112 -5.00 -2.48 4.11
C ILE A 112 -4.15 -1.42 4.82
N LYS A 113 -4.23 -1.34 6.15
CA LYS A 113 -3.22 -0.69 6.98
C LYS A 113 -2.15 -1.74 7.30
N THR A 114 -1.31 -2.03 6.32
CA THR A 114 -0.07 -2.75 6.59
C THR A 114 1.09 -1.91 6.09
N ASN A 115 2.08 -1.71 6.96
CA ASN A 115 3.45 -1.35 6.61
C ASN A 115 4.08 -2.48 5.77
N LEU A 116 3.50 -2.81 4.62
CA LEU A 116 4.19 -3.47 3.54
C LEU A 116 4.91 -2.35 2.81
N LYS A 117 6.23 -2.29 2.91
CA LYS A 117 7.00 -1.54 1.90
C LYS A 117 6.63 -2.18 0.56
N PRO A 118 6.08 -1.42 -0.41
CA PRO A 118 5.93 -1.94 -1.75
C PRO A 118 7.35 -2.13 -2.31
N THR A 119 7.88 -3.35 -2.23
CA THR A 119 8.92 -3.75 -3.18
C THR A 119 8.19 -3.90 -4.51
N GLU A 120 8.36 -2.87 -5.34
CA GLU A 120 8.21 -2.82 -6.80
C GLU A 120 7.48 -4.01 -7.44
N LEU A 121 6.30 -3.74 -8.02
CA LEU A 121 5.80 -4.24 -9.32
C LEU A 121 4.29 -4.02 -9.43
N VAL A 122 3.87 -2.76 -9.63
CA VAL A 122 2.99 -2.35 -10.74
C VAL A 122 3.34 -0.88 -11.00
N SER A 123 4.12 -0.66 -12.06
CA SER A 123 4.30 0.66 -12.64
C SER A 123 2.97 1.10 -13.24
N ASP A 124 2.45 2.22 -12.76
CA ASP A 124 1.96 3.32 -13.61
C ASP A 124 1.68 4.55 -12.71
N PRO A 125 2.71 5.31 -12.33
CA PRO A 125 2.52 6.67 -11.85
C PRO A 125 2.18 7.55 -13.05
N ASP A 126 0.95 8.04 -13.07
CA ASP A 126 0.46 9.09 -13.96
C ASP A 126 1.52 10.17 -14.23
N LEU A 127 2.06 10.16 -15.46
CA LEU A 127 3.12 11.04 -15.95
C LEU A 127 2.69 12.53 -15.88
N GLU A 128 1.39 12.80 -15.95
CA GLU A 128 0.82 14.15 -15.86
C GLU A 128 1.01 14.76 -14.47
N SER A 129 0.84 13.99 -13.39
CA SER A 129 1.01 14.52 -12.03
C SER A 129 2.46 14.90 -11.69
N THR A 130 3.44 14.15 -12.20
CA THR A 130 4.87 14.39 -11.95
C THR A 130 5.40 15.56 -12.78
N THR A 131 4.99 15.63 -14.05
CA THR A 131 5.32 16.76 -14.94
C THR A 131 4.71 18.07 -14.42
N THR A 132 3.48 18.04 -13.91
CA THR A 132 2.80 19.22 -13.34
C THR A 132 3.59 19.82 -12.17
N LYS A 133 4.02 19.00 -11.21
CA LYS A 133 4.81 19.47 -10.06
C LYS A 133 6.16 20.04 -10.47
N VAL A 134 6.83 19.43 -11.45
CA VAL A 134 8.11 19.94 -11.98
C VAL A 134 7.91 21.28 -12.68
N ASN A 135 6.86 21.43 -13.49
CA ASN A 135 6.53 22.68 -14.17
C ASN A 135 6.18 23.81 -13.19
N GLU A 136 5.46 23.51 -12.10
CA GLU A 136 5.17 24.48 -11.05
C GLU A 136 6.43 24.98 -10.34
N ILE A 137 7.40 24.08 -10.08
CA ILE A 137 8.68 24.45 -9.47
C ILE A 137 9.50 25.35 -10.41
N ILE A 138 9.55 25.01 -11.71
CA ILE A 138 10.24 25.83 -12.72
C ILE A 138 9.58 27.21 -12.84
N ALA A 139 8.25 27.27 -12.84
CA ALA A 139 7.50 28.53 -12.92
C ALA A 139 7.78 29.43 -11.70
N LYS A 140 7.79 28.87 -10.49
CA LYS A 140 8.16 29.61 -9.26
C LYS A 140 9.58 30.16 -9.30
N GLN A 141 10.54 29.38 -9.82
CA GLN A 141 11.93 29.85 -9.94
C GLN A 141 12.07 30.97 -10.97
N GLN A 142 11.30 30.97 -12.05
CA GLN A 142 11.29 32.08 -13.02
C GLN A 142 10.70 33.36 -12.41
N GLN A 143 9.67 33.26 -11.55
CA GLN A 143 9.10 34.41 -10.86
C GLN A 143 10.08 35.02 -9.86
N LEU A 144 10.76 34.20 -9.05
CA LEU A 144 11.80 34.71 -8.15
C LEU A 144 12.94 35.38 -8.92
N LYS A 145 13.39 34.80 -10.03
CA LYS A 145 14.43 35.41 -10.87
C LYS A 145 13.96 36.71 -11.53
N ARG A 146 12.67 36.84 -11.90
CA ARG A 146 12.09 38.09 -12.40
C ARG A 146 12.02 39.16 -11.32
N PHE A 147 11.52 38.80 -10.15
CA PHE A 147 11.43 39.71 -9.00
C PHE A 147 12.82 40.18 -8.56
N ASP A 148 13.78 39.28 -8.42
CA ASP A 148 15.17 39.60 -8.03
C ASP A 148 15.87 40.51 -9.07
N LYS A 149 15.56 40.33 -10.36
CA LYS A 149 16.03 41.19 -11.45
C LYS A 149 15.38 42.58 -11.44
N GLU A 150 14.16 42.70 -10.91
CA GLU A 150 13.42 43.96 -10.79
C GLU A 150 13.83 44.75 -9.53
N THR A 151 14.10 44.04 -8.42
CA THR A 151 14.58 44.63 -7.17
C THR A 151 16.04 45.03 -7.20
N ASP A 152 16.89 44.38 -8.01
CA ASP A 152 18.31 44.75 -8.10
C ASP A 152 18.91 44.55 -9.52
N PRO A 153 18.58 45.44 -10.48
CA PRO A 153 18.98 45.31 -11.89
C PRO A 153 20.51 45.33 -12.11
N TRP A 154 21.24 45.99 -11.21
CA TRP A 154 22.69 46.17 -11.30
C TRP A 154 23.48 44.88 -11.04
N ARG A 155 22.92 43.94 -10.27
CA ARG A 155 23.54 42.64 -9.96
C ARG A 155 23.62 41.70 -11.16
N TYR A 156 22.75 41.89 -12.15
CA TYR A 156 22.61 41.03 -13.32
C TYR A 156 23.10 41.65 -14.64
N GLY A 157 23.72 42.84 -14.58
CA GLY A 157 24.28 43.51 -15.76
C GLY A 157 23.23 44.01 -16.76
N VAL A 158 22.00 44.27 -16.30
CA VAL A 158 20.87 44.69 -17.14
C VAL A 158 20.57 46.16 -16.83
N ASN A 159 20.60 47.02 -17.85
CA ASN A 159 20.22 48.42 -17.66
C ASN A 159 18.73 48.53 -17.32
N PRO A 160 18.33 49.27 -16.27
CA PRO A 160 16.93 49.48 -15.97
C PRO A 160 16.23 50.21 -17.14
N PRO A 161 14.94 49.92 -17.40
CA PRO A 161 14.21 50.64 -18.43
C PRO A 161 14.14 52.12 -18.03
N ARG A 162 14.33 52.98 -19.04
CA ARG A 162 14.50 54.44 -18.94
C ARG A 162 13.37 55.09 -18.12
N ALA A 163 13.56 55.19 -16.80
CA ALA A 163 12.84 56.14 -15.96
C ALA A 163 13.73 57.37 -15.79
N THR A 164 13.23 58.49 -16.29
CA THR A 164 13.79 59.83 -16.18
C THR A 164 14.05 60.22 -14.73
N GLY A 165 15.27 60.70 -14.44
CA GLY A 165 15.55 61.56 -13.29
C GLY A 165 16.57 60.99 -12.29
N HIS A 166 17.70 61.68 -12.21
CA HIS A 166 18.78 61.56 -11.20
C HIS A 166 19.77 60.40 -11.36
N ARG A 167 20.89 60.75 -12.00
CA ARG A 167 22.11 59.96 -12.14
C ARG A 167 22.85 59.90 -10.79
N ILE A 168 22.59 58.90 -9.95
CA ILE A 168 23.50 58.56 -8.84
C ILE A 168 24.62 57.69 -9.42
N ARG A 169 25.83 58.24 -9.49
CA ARG A 169 27.05 57.49 -9.83
C ARG A 169 27.33 56.44 -8.73
N PRO A 170 27.83 55.23 -9.06
CA PRO A 170 28.30 54.30 -8.04
C PRO A 170 29.55 54.84 -7.35
N PRO A 171 29.79 54.49 -6.07
CA PRO A 171 30.99 54.88 -5.34
C PRO A 171 32.23 54.26 -5.99
N THR A 172 33.24 55.09 -6.22
CA THR A 172 34.53 54.73 -6.80
C THR A 172 35.24 53.69 -5.93
N ARG A 173 35.52 52.51 -6.49
CA ARG A 173 36.41 51.52 -5.85
C ARG A 173 37.83 52.08 -5.94
N GLY A 174 38.37 52.51 -4.79
CA GLY A 174 39.73 53.03 -4.67
C GLY A 174 40.74 52.05 -5.27
N SER A 175 41.49 52.56 -6.24
CA SER A 175 42.71 51.94 -6.71
C SER A 175 43.81 52.33 -5.73
N SER A 176 44.33 51.38 -4.95
CA SER A 176 45.65 51.52 -4.33
C SER A 176 46.56 50.47 -4.93
N SER A 177 47.20 50.87 -6.02
CA SER A 177 48.43 50.29 -6.56
C SER A 177 49.51 50.33 -5.49
N GLY A 178 50.15 49.19 -5.22
CA GLY A 178 51.42 49.16 -4.53
C GLY A 178 52.54 49.70 -5.41
N SER A 179 53.51 50.37 -4.82
CA SER A 179 54.86 50.54 -5.36
C SER A 179 55.84 50.77 -4.21
N SER A 180 57.04 50.26 -4.44
CA SER A 180 58.26 50.27 -3.62
C SER A 180 58.70 51.63 -3.10
#